data_AF-A0A3A4YND8-F1
#
_entry.id   AF-A0A3A4YND8-F1
#
_cell.length_a   1.000
_cell.length_b   1.000
_cell.length_c   1.000
_cell.angle_alpha   90.00
_cell.angle_beta   90.00
_cell.angle_gamma   90.00
#
_symmetry.space_group_name_H-M   'P 1'
#
loop_
_entity.id
_entity.type
_entity.pdbx_description
1 polymer ?
#
loop_
_entity_poly.entity_id
_entity_poly.type
_entity_poly.pdbx_seq_one_letter_code
_entity_poly.pdbx_strand_id
1 'polypeptide(L)'
;MYPCVLKPFLETMKQQGRWAEIVRVCITGLNLCPDDLNTRLILAEAYFQSGFICLAEQETNRVRLDLKRLSDCCNRQLQILEFGQLDVTSLDSKVSDLATPTVAELYLSQGRSREAIAIYERILKENPGNNAAMTRLGEIKSSLTLPINPEGWDVDDSTEIKLYMIAILEDWMARIRNKQDA
;
A
#
# COMPACT_ATOMS: atom_id res chain seq x y z
N MET A 1 22.99 27.09 13.89
CA MET A 1 23.44 25.74 13.51
C MET A 1 22.20 25.00 13.04
N TYR A 2 22.15 24.53 11.80
CA TYR A 2 20.94 23.90 11.25
C TYR A 2 20.66 22.55 11.96
N PRO A 3 19.40 22.18 12.21
CA PRO A 3 19.01 21.00 13.00
C PRO A 3 19.61 19.67 12.53
N CYS A 4 19.83 19.53 11.22
CA CYS A 4 20.45 18.36 10.59
C CYS A 4 21.91 18.11 11.02
N VAL A 5 22.63 19.14 11.49
CA VAL A 5 24.03 19.02 11.97
C VAL A 5 24.08 18.65 13.46
N LEU A 6 22.97 18.81 14.18
CA LEU A 6 22.92 18.61 15.64
C LEU A 6 22.88 17.12 16.03
N LYS A 7 22.34 16.27 15.15
CA LYS A 7 22.10 14.84 15.43
C LYS A 7 23.37 14.04 15.78
N PRO A 8 24.49 14.09 15.03
CA PRO A 8 25.69 13.34 15.37
C PRO A 8 26.30 13.78 16.71
N PHE A 9 26.20 15.06 17.01
CA PHE A 9 26.69 15.64 18.27
C PHE A 9 25.86 15.16 19.46
N LEU A 10 24.53 15.15 19.34
CA LEU A 10 23.64 14.65 20.38
C LEU A 10 23.80 13.14 20.60
N GLU A 11 23.97 12.35 19.53
CA GLU A 11 24.23 10.90 19.64
C GLU A 11 25.55 10.60 20.37
N THR A 12 26.59 11.41 20.11
CA THR A 12 27.87 11.29 20.84
C THR A 12 27.69 11.64 22.33
N MET A 13 26.93 12.68 22.65
CA MET A 13 26.65 13.06 24.05
C MET A 13 25.83 12.00 24.80
N LYS A 14 24.95 11.28 24.10
CA LYS A 14 24.19 10.16 24.70
C LYS A 14 25.11 9.05 25.18
N GLN A 15 26.10 8.68 24.37
CA GLN A 15 27.09 7.66 24.76
C GLN A 15 27.92 8.09 25.98
N GLN A 16 28.12 9.39 26.15
CA GLN A 16 28.83 9.97 27.30
C GLN A 16 27.93 10.14 28.54
N GLY A 17 26.62 9.84 28.47
CA GLY A 17 25.68 9.97 29.57
C GLY A 17 25.43 11.41 30.04
N ARG A 18 25.77 12.42 29.21
CA ARG A 18 25.67 13.85 29.57
C ARG A 18 24.25 14.40 29.34
N TRP A 19 23.26 13.77 29.98
CA TRP A 19 21.84 14.04 29.76
C TRP A 19 21.42 15.49 30.05
N ALA A 20 21.97 16.13 31.08
CA ALA A 20 21.65 17.51 31.44
C ALA A 20 22.07 18.53 30.35
N GLU A 21 23.19 18.30 29.68
CA GLU A 21 23.64 19.15 28.57
C GLU A 21 22.80 18.91 27.31
N ILE A 22 22.43 17.65 27.05
CA ILE A 22 21.52 17.30 25.95
C ILE A 22 20.21 18.07 26.08
N VAL A 23 19.61 18.11 27.28
CA VAL A 23 18.38 18.87 27.54
C VAL A 23 18.57 20.34 27.16
N ARG A 24 19.64 20.98 27.63
CA ARG A 24 19.93 22.40 27.31
C ARG A 24 20.07 22.63 25.81
N VAL A 25 20.87 21.81 25.14
CA VAL A 25 21.12 21.93 23.70
C VAL A 25 19.83 21.73 22.91
N CYS A 26 19.03 20.73 23.27
CA CYS A 26 17.74 20.48 22.62
C CYS A 26 16.76 21.64 22.82
N ILE A 27 16.66 22.21 24.02
CA ILE A 27 15.82 23.39 24.28
C ILE A 27 16.27 24.57 23.40
N THR A 28 17.58 24.81 23.31
CA THR A 28 18.10 25.88 22.44
C THR A 28 17.83 25.61 20.96
N GLY A 29 17.91 24.35 20.52
CA GLY A 29 17.59 23.95 19.16
C GLY A 29 16.10 24.13 18.83
N LEU A 30 15.21 23.78 19.75
CA LEU A 30 13.76 23.94 19.59
C LEU A 30 13.32 25.40 19.61
N ASN A 31 14.06 26.30 20.27
CA ASN A 31 13.81 27.73 20.15
C ASN A 31 14.08 28.25 18.72
N LEU A 32 14.97 27.61 17.97
CA LEU A 32 15.27 27.95 16.58
C LEU A 32 14.32 27.23 15.60
N CYS A 33 13.99 25.97 15.88
CA CYS A 33 13.12 25.14 15.06
C CYS A 33 12.11 24.39 15.95
N PRO A 34 10.94 24.99 16.25
CA PRO A 34 9.96 24.41 17.18
C PRO A 34 9.36 23.08 16.73
N ASP A 35 9.32 22.83 15.42
CA ASP A 35 8.67 21.67 14.81
C ASP A 35 9.66 20.52 14.51
N ASP A 36 10.91 20.62 14.98
CA ASP A 36 11.89 19.56 14.76
C ASP A 36 11.61 18.33 15.66
N LEU A 37 10.93 17.35 15.05
CA LEU A 37 10.56 16.08 15.66
C LEU A 37 11.77 15.32 16.25
N ASN A 38 12.93 15.35 15.57
CA ASN A 38 14.11 14.61 16.03
C ASN A 38 14.66 15.19 17.33
N THR A 39 14.80 16.52 17.40
CA THR A 39 15.27 17.20 18.60
C THR A 39 14.28 17.01 19.76
N ARG A 40 12.97 16.99 19.51
CA ARG A 40 11.96 16.66 20.55
C ARG A 40 12.07 15.23 21.06
N LEU A 41 12.31 14.26 20.18
CA LEU A 41 12.50 12.86 20.59
C LEU A 41 13.75 12.68 21.45
N ILE A 42 14.87 13.31 21.07
CA ILE A 42 16.10 13.28 21.86
C ILE A 42 15.89 13.97 23.22
N LEU A 43 15.13 15.06 23.27
CA LEU A 43 14.76 15.74 24.53
C LEU A 43 13.91 14.86 25.44
N ALA A 44 12.90 14.17 24.89
CA ALA A 44 12.05 13.24 25.64
C ALA A 44 12.88 12.11 26.26
N GLU A 45 13.81 11.53 25.48
CA GLU A 45 14.72 10.49 25.97
C GLU A 45 15.67 11.02 27.05
N ALA A 46 16.21 12.23 26.88
CA ALA A 46 17.08 12.85 27.88
C ALA A 46 16.34 13.13 29.20
N TYR A 47 15.07 13.56 29.13
CA TYR A 47 14.23 13.70 30.31
C TYR A 47 13.95 12.35 30.98
N PHE A 48 13.67 11.30 30.21
CA PHE A 48 13.43 9.96 30.73
C PHE A 48 14.66 9.42 31.47
N GLN A 49 15.85 9.51 30.85
CA GLN A 49 17.11 9.06 31.45
C GLN A 49 17.52 9.88 32.68
N SER A 50 17.06 11.13 32.76
CA SER A 50 17.27 12.01 33.92
C SER A 50 16.21 11.81 35.03
N GLY A 51 15.22 10.94 34.84
CA GLY A 51 14.14 10.67 35.80
C GLY A 51 12.94 11.61 35.74
N PHE A 52 12.91 12.56 34.80
CA PHE A 52 11.79 13.50 34.61
C PHE A 52 10.70 12.90 33.72
N ILE A 53 10.02 11.86 34.22
CA ILE A 53 9.05 11.06 33.44
C ILE A 53 7.91 11.92 32.87
N CYS A 54 7.34 12.84 33.66
CA CYS A 54 6.23 13.68 33.20
C CYS A 54 6.63 14.61 32.04
N LEU A 55 7.86 15.16 32.07
CA LEU A 55 8.37 16.01 30.99
C LEU A 55 8.66 15.19 29.72
N ALA A 56 9.19 13.97 29.89
CA ALA A 56 9.38 13.04 28.78
C ALA A 56 8.05 12.68 28.11
N GLU A 57 7.02 12.39 28.91
CA GLU A 57 5.68 12.09 28.42
C GLU A 57 5.07 13.29 27.68
N GLN A 58 5.25 14.50 28.21
CA GLN A 58 4.77 15.73 27.57
C GLN A 58 5.40 15.93 26.18
N GLU A 59 6.72 15.78 26.05
CA GLU A 59 7.41 15.92 24.76
C GLU A 59 7.02 14.81 23.78
N THR A 60 6.85 13.57 24.27
CA THR A 60 6.36 12.45 23.46
C THR A 60 4.95 12.71 22.93
N ASN A 61 4.07 13.28 23.75
CA ASN A 61 2.72 13.66 23.33
C ASN A 61 2.72 14.76 22.27
N ARG A 62 3.66 15.70 22.32
CA ARG A 62 3.83 16.72 21.27
C ARG A 62 4.22 16.09 19.94
N VAL A 63 5.24 15.22 19.95
CA VAL A 63 5.67 14.45 18.77
C VAL A 63 4.51 13.65 18.18
N ARG A 64 3.70 12.99 19.03
CA ARG A 64 2.51 12.24 18.60
C ARG A 64 1.49 13.14 17.90
N LEU A 65 1.24 14.34 18.44
CA LEU A 65 0.31 15.30 17.82
C LEU A 65 0.82 15.81 16.47
N ASP A 66 2.12 16.10 16.36
CA ASP A 66 2.73 16.57 15.12
C ASP A 66 2.78 15.47 14.04
N LEU A 67 3.07 14.22 14.42
CA LEU A 67 2.93 13.06 13.53
C LEU A 67 1.48 12.88 13.05
N LYS A 68 0.50 13.02 13.95
CA LYS A 68 -0.92 12.97 13.56
C LYS A 68 -1.26 14.06 12.56
N ARG A 69 -0.82 15.30 12.78
CA ARG A 69 -1.03 16.42 11.84
C ARG A 69 -0.42 16.14 10.47
N LEU A 70 0.79 15.60 10.43
CA LEU A 70 1.46 15.20 9.18
C LEU A 70 0.68 14.08 8.48
N SER A 71 0.24 13.06 9.21
CA SER A 71 -0.60 11.99 8.67
C SER A 71 -1.91 12.53 8.11
N ASP A 72 -2.60 13.40 8.84
CA ASP A 72 -3.85 14.05 8.40
C ASP A 72 -3.63 14.95 7.18
N CYS A 73 -2.45 15.58 7.06
CA CYS A 73 -2.06 16.37 5.89
C CYS A 73 -1.86 15.45 4.67
N CYS A 74 -1.06 14.38 4.82
CA CYS A 74 -0.85 13.39 3.76
C CYS A 74 -2.15 12.73 3.32
N ASN A 75 -3.04 12.39 4.24
CA ASN A 75 -4.34 11.80 3.93
C ASN A 75 -5.23 12.77 3.15
N ARG A 76 -5.23 14.06 3.50
CA ARG A 76 -5.91 15.10 2.71
C ARG A 76 -5.27 15.29 1.34
N GLN A 77 -3.94 15.22 1.26
CA GLN A 77 -3.20 15.29 0.00
C GLN A 77 -3.56 14.11 -0.91
N LEU A 78 -3.67 12.90 -0.34
CA LEU A 78 -4.13 11.70 -1.04
C LEU A 78 -5.58 11.86 -1.50
N GLN A 79 -6.46 12.39 -0.66
CA GLN A 79 -7.85 12.69 -1.06
C GLN A 79 -7.89 13.71 -2.21
N ILE A 80 -7.03 14.73 -2.21
CA ILE A 80 -6.91 15.70 -3.32
C ILE A 80 -6.33 15.04 -4.58
N LEU A 81 -5.42 14.08 -4.46
CA LEU A 81 -4.87 13.32 -5.59
C LEU A 81 -5.89 12.32 -6.16
N GLU A 82 -6.75 11.74 -5.32
CA GLU A 82 -7.94 11.00 -5.74
C GLU A 82 -8.94 11.92 -6.47
N PHE A 83 -9.11 13.17 -6.02
CA PHE A 83 -9.91 14.20 -6.73
C PHE A 83 -9.19 14.83 -7.95
N GLY A 84 -7.88 14.63 -8.09
CA GLY A 84 -7.02 15.19 -9.14
C GLY A 84 -6.86 14.27 -10.35
N GLN A 85 -7.35 13.03 -10.28
CA GLN A 85 -7.82 12.38 -11.48
C GLN A 85 -8.95 13.24 -12.03
N LEU A 86 -8.68 13.91 -13.16
CA LEU A 86 -9.71 14.28 -14.14
C LEU A 86 -10.87 13.30 -14.00
N ASP A 87 -12.07 13.83 -13.81
CA ASP A 87 -13.32 13.12 -13.57
C ASP A 87 -13.60 12.02 -14.62
N VAL A 88 -12.83 10.93 -14.56
CA VAL A 88 -13.08 9.68 -15.27
C VAL A 88 -14.21 8.96 -14.55
N THR A 89 -14.69 9.43 -13.39
CA THR A 89 -15.88 8.93 -12.71
C THR A 89 -17.19 9.38 -13.39
N SER A 90 -17.24 10.62 -13.88
CA SER A 90 -18.31 11.16 -14.74
C SER A 90 -18.35 10.44 -16.09
N LEU A 91 -17.19 10.07 -16.62
CA LEU A 91 -17.10 9.20 -17.78
C LEU A 91 -17.36 7.73 -17.43
N ASP A 92 -16.91 7.19 -16.29
CA ASP A 92 -17.11 5.79 -15.87
C ASP A 92 -18.60 5.50 -15.72
N SER A 93 -19.41 6.45 -15.24
CA SER A 93 -20.87 6.27 -15.19
C SER A 93 -21.47 6.12 -16.60
N LYS A 94 -21.02 6.91 -17.58
CA LYS A 94 -21.49 6.88 -18.98
C LYS A 94 -20.85 5.77 -19.82
N VAL A 95 -19.65 5.35 -19.47
CA VAL A 95 -18.85 4.32 -20.13
C VAL A 95 -19.26 2.94 -19.62
N SER A 96 -19.62 2.83 -18.34
CA SER A 96 -20.29 1.66 -17.78
C SER A 96 -21.68 1.43 -18.38
N ASP A 97 -22.35 2.45 -18.91
CA ASP A 97 -23.59 2.26 -19.69
C ASP A 97 -23.33 1.59 -21.05
N LEU A 98 -22.12 1.69 -21.59
CA LEU A 98 -21.74 1.07 -22.88
C LEU A 98 -21.20 -0.34 -22.65
N ALA A 99 -22.03 -1.35 -22.90
CA ALA A 99 -21.64 -2.77 -22.88
C ALA A 99 -20.76 -3.13 -24.10
N THR A 100 -19.57 -2.53 -24.20
CA THR A 100 -18.66 -2.76 -25.33
C THR A 100 -17.39 -3.48 -24.90
N PRO A 101 -16.84 -4.39 -25.74
CA PRO A 101 -15.60 -5.09 -25.44
C PRO A 101 -14.42 -4.15 -25.14
N THR A 102 -14.35 -3.01 -25.84
CA THR A 102 -13.29 -2.00 -25.68
C THR A 102 -13.29 -1.41 -24.27
N VAL A 103 -14.47 -1.21 -23.67
CA VAL A 103 -14.57 -0.72 -22.28
C VAL A 103 -14.10 -1.78 -21.30
N ALA A 104 -14.45 -3.04 -21.53
CA ALA A 104 -13.96 -4.14 -20.70
C ALA A 104 -12.44 -4.30 -20.77
N GLU A 105 -11.83 -4.14 -21.95
CA GLU A 105 -10.37 -4.16 -22.14
C GLU A 105 -9.66 -2.99 -21.43
N LEU A 106 -10.26 -1.80 -21.43
CA LEU A 106 -9.74 -0.65 -20.68
C LEU A 106 -9.71 -0.95 -19.18
N TYR A 107 -10.77 -1.52 -18.60
CA TYR A 107 -10.77 -1.90 -17.19
C TYR A 107 -9.72 -2.97 -16.86
N LEU A 108 -9.44 -3.90 -17.76
CA LEU A 108 -8.34 -4.86 -17.58
C LEU A 108 -6.98 -4.17 -17.56
N SER A 109 -6.74 -3.20 -18.45
CA SER A 109 -5.49 -2.44 -18.49
C SER A 109 -5.23 -1.63 -17.21
N GLN A 110 -6.31 -1.27 -16.49
CA GLN A 110 -6.28 -0.58 -15.21
C GLN A 110 -6.20 -1.54 -14.01
N GLY A 111 -6.15 -2.86 -14.23
CA GLY A 111 -6.13 -3.86 -13.15
C GLY A 111 -7.50 -4.09 -12.49
N ARG A 112 -8.58 -3.49 -13.01
CA ARG A 112 -9.96 -3.60 -12.49
C ARG A 112 -10.67 -4.82 -13.08
N SER A 113 -10.11 -6.01 -12.88
CA SER A 113 -10.57 -7.25 -13.52
C SER A 113 -12.00 -7.64 -13.17
N ARG A 114 -12.49 -7.32 -11.96
CA ARG A 114 -13.88 -7.63 -11.54
C ARG A 114 -14.92 -6.86 -12.36
N GLU A 115 -14.61 -5.62 -12.72
CA GLU A 115 -15.53 -4.75 -13.46
C GLU A 115 -15.53 -5.10 -14.96
N ALA A 116 -14.36 -5.45 -15.50
CA ALA A 116 -14.26 -6.02 -16.84
C ALA A 116 -15.11 -7.29 -17.01
N ILE A 117 -15.11 -8.19 -16.00
CA ILE A 117 -15.95 -9.40 -16.01
C ILE A 117 -17.43 -9.03 -16.07
N ALA A 118 -17.89 -8.08 -15.25
CA ALA A 118 -19.29 -7.66 -15.23
C ALA A 118 -19.77 -7.13 -16.60
N ILE A 119 -18.90 -6.44 -17.33
CA ILE A 119 -19.20 -5.95 -18.68
C ILE A 119 -19.28 -7.09 -19.69
N TYR A 120 -18.33 -8.03 -19.67
CA TYR A 120 -18.39 -9.21 -20.54
C TYR A 120 -19.61 -10.09 -20.27
N GLU A 121 -20.03 -10.22 -19.00
CA GLU A 121 -21.26 -10.93 -18.62
C GLU A 121 -22.51 -10.24 -19.17
N ARG A 122 -22.55 -8.89 -19.18
CA ARG A 122 -23.65 -8.13 -19.80
C ARG A 122 -23.67 -8.30 -21.32
N ILE A 123 -22.51 -8.25 -21.98
CA ILE A 123 -22.40 -8.50 -23.43
C ILE A 123 -22.95 -9.89 -23.81
N LEU A 124 -22.66 -10.91 -23.00
CA LEU A 124 -23.17 -12.26 -23.22
C LEU A 124 -24.66 -12.41 -22.89
N LYS A 125 -25.20 -11.62 -21.96
CA LYS A 125 -26.66 -11.55 -21.72
C LYS A 125 -27.41 -10.96 -22.91
N GLU A 126 -26.85 -9.94 -23.55
CA GLU A 126 -27.45 -9.29 -24.73
C GLU A 126 -27.21 -10.09 -26.02
N ASN A 127 -26.05 -10.73 -26.15
CA ASN A 127 -25.70 -11.59 -27.29
C ASN A 127 -25.03 -12.90 -26.84
N PRO A 128 -25.83 -13.94 -26.56
CA PRO A 128 -25.33 -15.25 -26.10
C PRO A 128 -24.43 -15.98 -27.10
N GLY A 129 -24.46 -15.61 -28.39
CA GLY A 129 -23.64 -16.22 -29.46
C GLY A 129 -22.29 -15.56 -29.66
N ASN A 130 -21.90 -14.60 -28.82
CA ASN A 130 -20.63 -13.89 -28.96
C ASN A 130 -19.46 -14.72 -28.43
N ASN A 131 -18.91 -15.57 -29.30
CA ASN A 131 -17.76 -16.42 -29.01
C ASN A 131 -16.52 -15.62 -28.56
N ALA A 132 -16.34 -14.39 -29.06
CA ALA A 132 -15.20 -13.56 -28.66
C ALA A 132 -15.31 -13.11 -27.20
N ALA A 133 -16.50 -12.69 -26.75
CA ALA A 133 -16.76 -12.33 -25.36
C ALA A 133 -16.65 -13.55 -24.42
N MET A 134 -17.09 -14.72 -24.87
CA MET A 134 -17.00 -15.97 -24.10
C MET A 134 -15.55 -16.40 -23.88
N THR A 135 -14.71 -16.37 -24.93
CA THR A 135 -13.29 -16.69 -24.84
C THR A 135 -12.55 -15.72 -23.92
N ARG A 136 -12.77 -14.40 -24.10
CA ARG A 136 -12.13 -13.38 -23.26
C ARG A 136 -12.53 -13.49 -21.79
N LEU A 137 -13.79 -13.74 -21.49
CA LEU A 137 -14.25 -13.96 -20.12
C LEU A 137 -13.62 -15.21 -19.50
N GLY A 138 -13.46 -16.28 -20.28
CA GLY A 138 -12.74 -17.50 -19.86
C GLY A 138 -11.27 -17.22 -19.52
N GLU A 139 -10.56 -16.48 -20.37
CA GLU A 139 -9.16 -16.08 -20.16
C GLU A 139 -9.00 -15.25 -18.87
N ILE A 140 -9.86 -14.24 -18.67
CA ILE A 140 -9.82 -13.35 -17.50
C ILE A 140 -10.14 -14.14 -16.24
N LYS A 141 -11.21 -14.95 -16.26
CA LYS A 141 -11.56 -15.78 -15.11
C LYS A 141 -10.42 -16.74 -14.80
N SER A 142 -9.87 -17.46 -15.78
CA SER A 142 -8.74 -18.38 -15.56
C SER A 142 -7.49 -17.71 -14.99
N SER A 143 -7.23 -16.45 -15.36
CA SER A 143 -6.13 -15.64 -14.80
C SER A 143 -6.42 -15.15 -13.38
N LEU A 144 -7.71 -15.00 -13.01
CA LEU A 144 -8.16 -14.72 -11.64
C LEU A 144 -8.25 -15.99 -10.78
N THR A 145 -8.49 -17.17 -11.38
CA THR A 145 -8.62 -18.47 -10.68
C THR A 145 -7.27 -19.10 -10.30
N LEU A 146 -6.22 -18.32 -10.08
CA LEU A 146 -5.21 -18.75 -9.11
C LEU A 146 -5.88 -18.66 -7.74
N PRO A 147 -6.15 -19.78 -7.04
CA PRO A 147 -6.85 -19.73 -5.77
C PRO A 147 -5.85 -19.26 -4.72
N ILE A 148 -5.73 -17.94 -4.56
CA ILE A 148 -5.21 -17.41 -3.31
C ILE A 148 -6.42 -17.27 -2.38
N ASN A 149 -6.44 -18.20 -1.43
CA ASN A 149 -7.13 -18.15 -0.15
C ASN A 149 -8.62 -18.52 -0.14
N PRO A 150 -8.97 -19.80 0.11
CA PRO A 150 -10.14 -20.06 0.92
C PRO A 150 -9.83 -19.52 2.32
N GLU A 151 -10.60 -18.53 2.78
CA GLU A 151 -10.52 -18.07 4.15
C GLU A 151 -10.63 -19.27 5.12
N GLY A 152 -9.55 -19.54 5.85
CA GLY A 152 -9.58 -20.36 7.06
C GLY A 152 -8.99 -21.77 6.99
N TRP A 153 -7.74 -21.94 6.52
CA TRP A 153 -6.96 -23.15 6.87
C TRP A 153 -5.69 -22.80 7.63
N ASP A 154 -5.70 -23.15 8.91
CA ASP A 154 -4.50 -23.47 9.66
C ASP A 154 -3.91 -24.81 9.18
N VAL A 155 -2.60 -24.97 9.37
CA VAL A 155 -1.82 -26.23 9.49
C VAL A 155 -1.03 -26.73 8.25
N ASP A 156 0.29 -26.53 8.35
CA ASP A 156 1.39 -27.52 8.20
C ASP A 156 1.74 -28.17 6.84
N ASP A 157 0.84 -28.40 5.88
CA ASP A 157 1.21 -29.26 4.74
C ASP A 157 1.63 -28.53 3.44
N SER A 158 2.90 -28.11 3.43
CA SER A 158 3.54 -27.51 2.25
C SER A 158 3.71 -28.47 1.05
N THR A 159 3.44 -29.77 1.22
CA THR A 159 3.66 -30.77 0.17
C THR A 159 2.47 -30.89 -0.79
N GLU A 160 1.24 -30.81 -0.31
CA GLU A 160 0.03 -30.89 -1.17
C GLU A 160 -0.08 -29.70 -2.13
N ILE A 161 0.26 -28.49 -1.67
CA ILE A 161 0.25 -27.29 -2.51
C ILE A 161 1.29 -27.40 -3.64
N LYS A 162 2.48 -27.95 -3.32
CA LYS A 162 3.53 -28.16 -4.34
C LYS A 162 3.11 -29.21 -5.36
N LEU A 163 2.47 -30.29 -4.94
CA LEU A 163 2.00 -31.35 -5.83
C LEU A 163 0.89 -30.86 -6.76
N TYR A 164 -0.05 -30.06 -6.24
CA TYR A 164 -1.09 -29.43 -7.06
C TYR A 164 -0.49 -28.48 -8.11
N MET A 165 0.48 -27.66 -7.71
CA MET A 165 1.16 -26.74 -8.63
C MET A 165 1.95 -27.48 -9.71
N ILE A 166 2.60 -28.61 -9.37
CA ILE A 166 3.29 -29.47 -10.34
C ILE A 166 2.31 -30.07 -11.35
N ALA A 167 1.17 -30.61 -10.89
CA ALA A 167 0.18 -31.21 -11.77
C ALA A 167 -0.40 -30.22 -12.80
N ILE A 168 -0.60 -28.96 -12.39
CA ILE A 168 -1.01 -27.89 -13.31
C ILE A 168 0.10 -27.62 -14.32
N LEU A 169 1.34 -27.46 -13.88
CA LEU A 169 2.46 -27.17 -14.79
C LEU A 169 2.67 -28.30 -15.81
N GLU A 170 2.43 -29.55 -15.43
CA GLU A 170 2.49 -30.70 -16.32
C GLU A 170 1.38 -30.68 -17.39
N ASP A 171 0.13 -30.37 -17.03
CA ASP A 171 -0.97 -30.20 -17.99
C ASP A 171 -0.69 -29.05 -18.98
N TRP A 172 -0.13 -27.94 -18.49
CA TRP A 172 0.27 -26.83 -19.34
C TRP A 172 1.41 -27.19 -20.30
N MET A 173 2.43 -27.92 -19.84
CA MET A 173 3.50 -28.41 -20.70
C MET A 173 3.00 -29.36 -21.77
N ALA A 174 2.05 -30.24 -21.45
CA ALA A 174 1.45 -31.16 -22.42
C ALA A 174 0.67 -30.42 -23.52
N ARG A 175 -0.08 -29.38 -23.16
CA ARG A 175 -0.82 -28.53 -24.12
C ARG A 175 0.11 -27.72 -25.02
N ILE A 176 1.24 -27.25 -24.49
CA ILE A 176 2.23 -26.50 -25.27
C ILE A 176 2.92 -27.43 -26.29
N ARG A 177 3.28 -28.66 -25.89
CA ARG A 177 3.84 -29.66 -26.82
C ARG A 177 2.88 -30.02 -27.95
N ASN A 178 1.61 -30.30 -27.63
CA ASN A 178 0.60 -30.59 -28.64
C ASN A 178 0.34 -29.43 -29.63
N LYS A 179 0.66 -28.19 -29.25
CA LYS A 179 0.61 -27.02 -30.12
C LYS A 179 1.87 -26.82 -30.99
N GLN A 180 2.98 -27.46 -30.65
CA GLN A 180 4.23 -27.40 -31.43
C GLN A 180 4.32 -28.54 -32.46
N ASP A 181 3.63 -29.64 -32.22
CA ASP A 181 3.57 -30.81 -33.12
C ASP A 181 2.41 -30.75 -34.15
N ALA A 182 1.67 -29.64 -34.21
CA ALA A 182 0.57 -29.36 -35.15
C ALA A 182 0.91 -28.20 -36.08
#